data_AF-A0A943EHT2-F1
#
_entry.id   AF-A0A943EHT2-F1
#
_cell.length_a   1.000
_cell.length_b   1.000
_cell.length_c   1.000
_cell.angle_alpha   90.00
_cell.angle_beta   90.00
_cell.angle_gamma   90.00
#
_symmetry.space_group_name_H-M   'P 1'
#
loop_
_entity.id
_entity.type
_entity.pdbx_description
1 polymer ?
#
loop_
_entity_poly.entity_id
_entity_poly.type
_entity_poly.pdbx_seq_one_letter_code
_entity_poly.pdbx_strand_id
1 'polypeptide(L)'
;MSQKKNNILFAITVIILCVLIVIILSYDRNKTKNFVSKFDESDKVTEVEKENSQKNEEKENENKTDESKQITQIPTIYCVGDSTTIGSENQNNSYVTYLAQSLNSNIKVIGDKKLTSSALLVKLGVTPVYVDKLSIPSTTTPTPIVFLDSNGKANNDLLKCQGSIEKVTINGIEGTITYQYKGNTLLFTRNEPGEASTVNSPTLIQINKDIESDSILILYTGAYEESIRGSLANYQNQIISAFNTNKYIVVSLTQDNRNETNQALKNTHGDHFLDFKNYLLTSGLNDLGIQPTPADQQNIAQNKIPDSLKTDNINGNDKYSQLLSNQIIKKLTEMQYIK
;
A
#
# COMPACT_ATOMS: atom_id res chain seq x y z
N MET A 1 17.40 53.03 38.27
CA MET A 1 16.05 52.42 38.12
C MET A 1 15.91 51.43 36.96
N SER A 2 16.71 51.53 35.89
CA SER A 2 16.57 50.71 34.67
C SER A 2 16.99 49.23 34.84
N GLN A 3 18.08 48.96 35.57
CA GLN A 3 18.64 47.60 35.70
C GLN A 3 17.75 46.65 36.55
N LYS A 4 17.06 47.18 37.57
CA LYS A 4 16.08 46.41 38.37
C LYS A 4 14.86 46.00 37.55
N LYS A 5 14.39 46.84 36.61
CA LYS A 5 13.26 46.51 35.73
C LYS A 5 13.62 45.39 34.73
N ASN A 6 14.84 45.39 34.20
CA ASN A 6 15.29 44.35 33.26
C ASN A 6 15.48 42.99 33.93
N ASN A 7 15.97 42.95 35.18
CA ASN A 7 16.09 41.69 35.93
C ASN A 7 14.72 41.11 36.32
N ILE A 8 13.74 41.97 36.63
CA ILE A 8 12.36 41.55 36.89
C ILE A 8 11.71 41.02 35.60
N LEU A 9 11.91 41.70 34.47
CA LEU A 9 11.37 41.26 33.18
C LEU A 9 11.96 39.90 32.77
N PHE A 10 13.27 39.71 32.93
CA PHE A 10 13.94 38.43 32.65
C PHE A 10 13.43 37.30 33.55
N ALA A 11 13.25 37.55 34.84
CA ALA A 11 12.69 36.56 35.78
C ALA A 11 11.26 36.16 35.39
N ILE A 12 10.42 37.12 34.98
CA ILE A 12 9.06 36.85 34.51
C ILE A 12 9.08 36.01 33.23
N THR A 13 9.95 36.33 32.27
CA THR A 13 10.08 35.56 31.03
C THR A 13 10.50 34.11 31.28
N VAL A 14 11.46 33.88 32.19
CA VAL A 14 11.90 32.53 32.54
C VAL A 14 10.77 31.73 33.21
N ILE A 15 9.99 32.35 34.09
CA ILE A 15 8.85 31.70 34.73
C ILE A 15 7.78 31.30 33.69
N ILE A 16 7.48 32.18 32.74
CA ILE A 16 6.53 31.88 31.66
C ILE A 16 7.04 30.70 30.80
N LEU A 17 8.34 30.67 30.49
CA LEU A 17 8.93 29.58 29.72
C LEU A 17 8.88 28.24 30.47
N CYS A 18 9.14 28.24 31.77
CA CYS A 18 9.00 27.05 32.61
C CYS A 18 7.54 26.55 32.67
N VAL A 19 6.57 27.46 32.78
CA VAL A 19 5.14 27.10 32.75
C VAL A 19 4.74 26.49 31.40
N LEU A 20 5.21 27.06 30.29
CA LEU A 20 4.97 26.52 28.96
C LEU A 20 5.56 25.10 28.78
N ILE A 21 6.77 24.87 29.28
CA ILE A 21 7.40 23.54 29.27
C ILE A 21 6.58 22.54 30.08
N VAL A 22 6.10 22.94 31.28
CA VAL A 22 5.25 22.08 32.11
C VAL A 22 3.91 21.78 31.43
N ILE A 23 3.31 22.75 30.73
CA ILE A 23 2.08 22.55 29.96
C ILE A 23 2.32 21.56 28.81
N ILE A 24 3.43 21.70 28.07
CA ILE A 24 3.79 20.79 26.95
C ILE A 24 4.02 19.36 27.48
N LEU A 25 4.79 19.21 28.57
CA LEU A 25 5.04 17.90 29.19
C LEU A 25 3.76 17.28 29.77
N SER A 26 2.86 18.10 30.32
CA SER A 26 1.56 17.63 30.83
C SER A 26 0.63 17.22 29.69
N TYR A 27 0.63 17.96 28.58
CA TYR A 27 -0.14 17.63 27.38
C TYR A 27 0.35 16.33 26.74
N ASP A 28 1.67 16.15 26.61
CA ASP A 28 2.27 14.90 26.11
C ASP A 28 1.96 13.71 27.02
N ARG A 29 2.06 13.87 28.36
CA ARG A 29 1.70 12.80 29.29
C ARG A 29 0.21 12.47 29.23
N ASN A 30 -0.68 13.46 29.07
CA ASN A 30 -2.12 13.21 28.99
C ASN A 30 -2.51 12.56 27.66
N LYS A 31 -1.88 12.96 26.54
CA LYS A 31 -2.04 12.30 25.24
C LYS A 31 -1.53 10.86 25.27
N THR A 32 -0.39 10.61 25.94
CA THR A 32 0.17 9.26 26.10
C THR A 32 -0.74 8.39 26.97
N LYS A 33 -1.29 8.92 28.07
CA LYS A 33 -2.27 8.18 28.90
C LYS A 33 -3.57 7.84 28.16
N ASN A 34 -4.09 8.78 27.36
CA ASN A 34 -5.28 8.55 26.53
C ASN A 34 -5.02 7.60 25.34
N PHE A 35 -3.76 7.42 24.95
CA PHE A 35 -3.35 6.44 23.95
C PHE A 35 -3.22 5.05 24.58
N VAL A 36 -2.61 4.95 25.77
CA VAL A 36 -2.48 3.68 26.52
C VAL A 36 -3.84 3.15 26.99
N SER A 37 -4.75 4.02 27.44
CA SER A 37 -6.11 3.59 27.83
C SER A 37 -6.96 3.09 26.66
N LYS A 38 -6.61 3.44 25.42
CA LYS A 38 -7.25 2.91 24.21
C LYS A 38 -6.72 1.53 23.80
N PHE A 39 -5.54 1.14 24.28
CA PHE A 39 -5.00 -0.21 24.08
C PHE A 39 -5.46 -1.18 25.18
N ASP A 40 -5.61 -0.70 26.43
CA ASP A 40 -6.11 -1.53 27.53
C ASP A 40 -7.61 -1.91 27.42
N GLU A 41 -8.41 -1.17 26.64
CA GLU A 41 -9.81 -1.53 26.34
C GLU A 41 -9.96 -2.46 25.11
N SER A 42 -8.99 -2.48 24.19
CA SER A 42 -8.99 -3.40 23.05
C SER A 42 -8.50 -4.81 23.42
N ASP A 43 -7.74 -4.95 24.50
CA ASP A 43 -7.21 -6.23 24.99
C ASP A 43 -8.20 -7.04 25.85
N LYS A 44 -9.47 -6.63 25.92
CA LYS A 44 -10.56 -7.39 26.59
C LYS A 44 -11.59 -8.02 25.65
N VAL A 45 -11.36 -8.02 24.33
CA VAL A 45 -12.27 -8.68 23.37
C VAL A 45 -11.65 -9.93 22.70
N THR A 46 -10.37 -10.21 22.89
CA THR A 46 -9.69 -11.38 22.33
C THR A 46 -9.48 -12.50 23.35
N GLU A 47 -10.56 -13.05 23.90
CA GLU A 47 -10.49 -14.32 24.65
C GLU A 47 -11.69 -15.28 24.44
N VAL A 48 -12.53 -15.06 23.41
CA VAL A 48 -13.67 -15.97 23.09
C VAL A 48 -13.52 -16.71 21.75
N GLU A 49 -12.56 -16.38 20.89
CA GLU A 49 -12.43 -17.01 19.56
C GLU A 49 -11.31 -18.05 19.42
N LYS A 50 -10.82 -18.62 20.53
CA LYS A 50 -9.87 -19.76 20.50
C LYS A 50 -10.45 -21.13 20.90
N GLU A 51 -11.78 -21.26 21.03
CA GLU A 51 -12.40 -22.55 21.42
C GLU A 51 -13.34 -23.21 20.39
N ASN A 52 -13.46 -22.70 19.16
CA ASN A 52 -14.38 -23.30 18.17
C ASN A 52 -13.73 -23.89 16.91
N SER A 53 -12.44 -24.24 16.96
CA SER A 53 -11.75 -25.01 15.88
C SER A 53 -11.49 -26.48 16.21
N GLN A 54 -12.13 -27.04 17.24
CA GLN A 54 -12.11 -28.48 17.53
C GLN A 54 -13.52 -29.00 17.84
N LYS A 55 -14.40 -28.98 16.84
CA LYS A 55 -15.55 -29.89 16.75
C LYS A 55 -16.15 -29.78 15.36
N ASN A 56 -15.79 -30.74 14.50
CA ASN A 56 -16.67 -31.39 13.52
C ASN A 56 -15.80 -32.24 12.58
N GLU A 57 -14.96 -33.11 13.15
CA GLU A 57 -14.64 -34.39 12.53
C GLU A 57 -15.39 -35.43 13.34
N GLU A 58 -16.51 -35.90 12.80
CA GLU A 58 -17.16 -37.21 12.98
C GLU A 58 -18.67 -37.09 12.78
N LYS A 59 -19.19 -37.94 11.86
CA LYS A 59 -20.57 -38.11 11.34
C LYS A 59 -20.86 -37.21 10.12
N GLU A 60 -21.16 -37.72 8.93
CA GLU A 60 -21.66 -39.02 8.49
C GLU A 60 -21.26 -39.25 7.02
N ASN A 61 -20.72 -40.44 6.73
CA ASN A 61 -20.87 -41.04 5.42
C ASN A 61 -22.28 -41.62 5.34
N GLU A 62 -23.07 -41.25 4.33
CA GLU A 62 -23.77 -42.20 3.47
C GLU A 62 -24.53 -41.53 2.30
N ASN A 63 -24.08 -41.85 1.08
CA ASN A 63 -24.86 -42.09 -0.14
C ASN A 63 -25.69 -40.95 -0.78
N LYS A 64 -25.16 -40.31 -1.84
CA LYS A 64 -25.47 -40.65 -3.26
C LYS A 64 -24.95 -39.61 -4.26
N THR A 65 -24.17 -40.14 -5.21
CA THR A 65 -24.06 -39.81 -6.65
C THR A 65 -23.73 -38.38 -7.13
N ASP A 66 -22.79 -38.39 -8.08
CA ASP A 66 -22.52 -37.43 -9.17
C ASP A 66 -21.56 -36.26 -8.97
N GLU A 67 -20.52 -36.33 -9.80
CA GLU A 67 -19.56 -35.31 -10.23
C GLU A 67 -18.73 -34.63 -9.14
N SER A 68 -17.56 -35.21 -8.85
CA SER A 68 -16.46 -34.47 -8.24
C SER A 68 -16.05 -33.31 -9.15
N LYS A 69 -16.67 -32.13 -8.98
CA LYS A 69 -16.06 -30.86 -9.38
C LYS A 69 -14.71 -30.79 -8.68
N GLN A 70 -13.62 -30.97 -9.42
CA GLN A 70 -12.30 -30.56 -8.97
C GLN A 70 -12.42 -29.10 -8.51
N ILE A 71 -12.35 -28.86 -7.20
CA ILE A 71 -12.16 -27.51 -6.67
C ILE A 71 -10.80 -27.08 -7.19
N THR A 72 -10.79 -26.37 -8.32
CA THR A 72 -9.56 -25.82 -8.89
C THR A 72 -9.19 -24.69 -7.95
N GLN A 73 -8.20 -24.93 -7.08
CA GLN A 73 -7.72 -23.90 -6.16
C GLN A 73 -7.30 -22.68 -6.98
N ILE A 74 -7.85 -21.52 -6.64
CA ILE A 74 -7.53 -20.26 -7.32
C ILE A 74 -6.05 -19.95 -7.07
N PRO A 75 -5.23 -19.66 -8.11
CA PRO A 75 -3.85 -19.24 -7.94
C PRO A 75 -3.74 -18.02 -7.02
N THR A 76 -2.59 -17.84 -6.36
CA THR A 76 -2.35 -16.65 -5.54
C THR A 76 -2.55 -15.38 -6.37
N ILE A 77 -3.33 -14.44 -5.82
CA ILE A 77 -3.62 -13.15 -6.44
C ILE A 77 -2.76 -12.08 -5.75
N TYR A 78 -1.93 -11.39 -6.51
CA TYR A 78 -1.17 -10.23 -6.06
C TYR A 78 -1.92 -8.95 -6.42
N CYS A 79 -2.39 -8.22 -5.41
CA CYS A 79 -2.94 -6.88 -5.55
C CYS A 79 -1.82 -5.86 -5.33
N VAL A 80 -1.48 -5.10 -6.37
CA VAL A 80 -0.27 -4.27 -6.39
C VAL A 80 -0.62 -2.82 -6.72
N GLY A 81 -0.23 -1.90 -5.84
CA GLY A 81 -0.57 -0.49 -6.05
C GLY A 81 -0.30 0.44 -4.87
N ASP A 82 -0.95 1.60 -4.92
CA ASP A 82 -0.87 2.65 -3.91
C ASP A 82 -2.08 2.61 -2.94
N SER A 83 -2.46 3.75 -2.35
CA SER A 83 -3.66 3.84 -1.51
C SER A 83 -4.95 3.40 -2.20
N THR A 84 -5.03 3.49 -3.54
CA THR A 84 -6.16 2.94 -4.30
C THR A 84 -6.28 1.42 -4.21
N THR A 85 -5.20 0.74 -3.82
CA THR A 85 -5.17 -0.69 -3.52
C THR A 85 -5.31 -0.97 -2.04
N ILE A 86 -4.49 -0.35 -1.20
CA ILE A 86 -4.43 -0.70 0.23
C ILE A 86 -5.49 0.02 1.09
N GLY A 87 -6.25 0.94 0.50
CA GLY A 87 -7.21 1.79 1.19
C GLY A 87 -6.59 3.04 1.81
N SER A 88 -7.46 3.91 2.29
CA SER A 88 -7.11 5.10 3.05
C SER A 88 -6.88 4.77 4.52
N GLU A 89 -5.97 5.49 5.15
CA GLU A 89 -5.66 5.30 6.57
C GLU A 89 -6.90 5.47 7.45
N ASN A 90 -7.13 4.53 8.37
CA ASN A 90 -8.30 4.46 9.25
C ASN A 90 -9.65 4.32 8.50
N GLN A 91 -9.63 3.85 7.26
CA GLN A 91 -10.83 3.54 6.49
C GLN A 91 -10.80 2.08 6.03
N ASN A 92 -11.96 1.43 6.04
CA ASN A 92 -12.10 0.07 5.52
C ASN A 92 -12.48 0.07 4.03
N ASN A 93 -11.76 0.85 3.21
CA ASN A 93 -12.06 1.07 1.79
C ASN A 93 -10.99 0.48 0.86
N SER A 94 -10.42 -0.67 1.22
CA SER A 94 -9.59 -1.44 0.28
C SER A 94 -10.49 -2.39 -0.51
N TYR A 95 -10.39 -2.36 -1.84
CA TYR A 95 -11.08 -3.36 -2.67
C TYR A 95 -10.55 -4.78 -2.40
N VAL A 96 -9.32 -4.90 -1.89
CA VAL A 96 -8.69 -6.18 -1.57
C VAL A 96 -9.46 -6.91 -0.46
N THR A 97 -9.99 -6.18 0.52
CA THR A 97 -10.85 -6.74 1.58
C THR A 97 -12.09 -7.39 0.98
N TYR A 98 -12.77 -6.69 0.07
CA TYR A 98 -13.95 -7.22 -0.63
C TYR A 98 -13.62 -8.38 -1.56
N LEU A 99 -12.46 -8.33 -2.20
CA LEU A 99 -11.98 -9.38 -3.09
C LEU A 99 -11.70 -10.66 -2.29
N ALA A 100 -11.04 -10.55 -1.15
CA ALA A 100 -10.73 -11.67 -0.25
C ALA A 100 -11.99 -12.31 0.35
N GLN A 101 -13.02 -11.52 0.65
CA GLN A 101 -14.31 -12.05 1.13
C GLN A 101 -15.05 -12.83 0.04
N SER A 102 -14.90 -12.41 -1.21
CA SER A 102 -15.64 -12.99 -2.35
C SER A 102 -14.92 -14.18 -2.97
N LEU A 103 -13.58 -14.19 -2.91
CA LEU A 103 -12.73 -15.23 -3.45
C LEU A 103 -12.10 -16.02 -2.32
N ASN A 104 -12.36 -17.32 -2.25
CA ASN A 104 -11.63 -18.24 -1.38
C ASN A 104 -10.22 -18.52 -1.95
N SER A 105 -9.42 -17.46 -2.10
CA SER A 105 -8.10 -17.45 -2.75
C SER A 105 -7.05 -16.85 -1.82
N ASN A 106 -5.80 -17.24 -2.00
CA ASN A 106 -4.68 -16.59 -1.31
C ASN A 106 -4.42 -15.22 -1.97
N ILE A 107 -4.69 -14.13 -1.25
CA ILE A 107 -4.47 -12.77 -1.75
C ILE A 107 -3.31 -12.13 -1.00
N LYS A 108 -2.31 -11.66 -1.76
CA LYS A 108 -1.16 -10.93 -1.24
C LYS A 108 -1.18 -9.51 -1.75
N VAL A 109 -0.75 -8.57 -0.89
CA VAL A 109 -0.70 -7.14 -1.23
C VAL A 109 0.75 -6.70 -1.31
N ILE A 110 1.11 -5.98 -2.38
CA ILE A 110 2.38 -5.29 -2.50
C ILE A 110 2.08 -3.82 -2.78
N GLY A 111 2.23 -2.97 -1.77
CA GLY A 111 1.88 -1.56 -1.90
C GLY A 111 2.38 -0.68 -0.75
N ASP A 112 2.38 0.62 -1.00
CA ASP A 112 2.61 1.68 0.00
C ASP A 112 1.66 2.85 -0.33
N LYS A 113 1.26 3.65 0.67
CA LYS A 113 0.18 4.66 0.52
C LYS A 113 0.36 5.62 -0.67
N LYS A 114 1.59 6.04 -0.95
CA LYS A 114 1.92 7.00 -2.03
C LYS A 114 2.79 6.37 -3.11
N LEU A 115 2.73 5.04 -3.25
CA LEU A 115 3.63 4.28 -4.11
C LEU A 115 3.52 4.77 -5.56
N THR A 116 4.64 5.20 -6.12
CA THR A 116 4.74 5.49 -7.56
C THR A 116 5.25 4.24 -8.28
N SER A 117 4.99 4.14 -9.59
CA SER A 117 5.43 3.00 -10.39
C SER A 117 6.95 2.86 -10.43
N SER A 118 7.72 3.97 -10.41
CA SER A 118 9.19 3.91 -10.33
C SER A 118 9.67 3.40 -8.97
N ALA A 119 9.04 3.84 -7.87
CA ALA A 119 9.33 3.32 -6.54
C ALA A 119 8.95 1.83 -6.40
N LEU A 120 7.87 1.39 -7.05
CA LEU A 120 7.49 -0.01 -7.10
C LEU A 120 8.53 -0.85 -7.86
N LEU A 121 9.12 -0.35 -8.94
CA LEU A 121 10.24 -1.04 -9.61
C LEU A 121 11.46 -1.20 -8.69
N VAL A 122 11.75 -0.23 -7.82
CA VAL A 122 12.77 -0.38 -6.77
C VAL A 122 12.34 -1.43 -5.73
N LYS A 123 11.09 -1.36 -5.25
CA LYS A 123 10.53 -2.33 -4.28
C LYS A 123 10.50 -3.76 -4.82
N LEU A 124 10.40 -3.91 -6.13
CA LEU A 124 10.49 -5.17 -6.85
C LEU A 124 11.91 -5.48 -7.34
N GLY A 125 12.95 -4.72 -6.97
CA GLY A 125 14.33 -4.98 -7.42
C GLY A 125 14.55 -5.02 -8.94
N VAL A 126 13.62 -4.44 -9.72
CA VAL A 126 13.77 -4.28 -11.18
C VAL A 126 14.71 -3.12 -11.46
N THR A 127 14.51 -2.01 -10.75
CA THR A 127 15.47 -0.90 -10.73
C THR A 127 16.54 -1.21 -9.68
N PRO A 128 17.80 -1.49 -10.09
CA PRO A 128 18.87 -1.78 -9.13
C PRO A 128 19.22 -0.52 -8.34
N VAL A 129 19.36 -0.69 -7.03
CA VAL A 129 19.78 0.36 -6.10
C VAL A 129 20.92 -0.14 -5.21
N TYR A 130 21.81 0.76 -4.84
CA TYR A 130 23.03 0.47 -4.10
C TYR A 130 23.07 1.26 -2.80
N VAL A 131 23.84 0.77 -1.84
CA VAL A 131 24.31 1.54 -0.68
C VAL A 131 25.83 1.65 -0.71
N ASP A 132 26.37 2.72 -0.14
CA ASP A 132 27.80 2.90 0.05
C ASP A 132 28.06 3.45 1.46
N LYS A 133 29.23 3.17 2.02
CA LYS A 133 29.70 3.66 3.33
C LYS A 133 28.69 3.43 4.47
N LEU A 134 28.17 2.21 4.57
CA LEU A 134 27.17 1.82 5.56
C LEU A 134 27.81 0.97 6.68
N SER A 135 27.65 1.38 7.94
CA SER A 135 28.01 0.58 9.11
C SER A 135 26.78 -0.12 9.66
N ILE A 136 26.70 -1.44 9.54
CA ILE A 136 25.60 -2.25 10.06
C ILE A 136 25.98 -2.77 11.46
N PRO A 137 25.29 -2.34 12.54
CA PRO A 137 25.63 -2.73 13.91
C PRO A 137 25.36 -4.21 14.16
N SER A 138 26.01 -4.82 15.16
CA SER A 138 25.79 -6.23 15.52
C SER A 138 24.37 -6.54 16.01
N THR A 139 23.67 -5.52 16.52
CA THR A 139 22.29 -5.59 16.99
C THR A 139 21.28 -5.32 15.87
N THR A 140 20.00 -5.50 16.14
CA THR A 140 18.88 -5.09 15.27
C THR A 140 18.60 -3.58 15.35
N THR A 141 19.63 -2.76 15.62
CA THR A 141 19.47 -1.31 15.70
C THR A 141 19.35 -0.72 14.28
N PRO A 142 18.27 0.03 13.98
CA PRO A 142 18.08 0.63 12.65
C PRO A 142 19.21 1.60 12.29
N THR A 143 19.68 1.53 11.04
CA THR A 143 20.75 2.37 10.52
C THR A 143 20.27 3.18 9.31
N PRO A 144 20.48 4.50 9.28
CA PRO A 144 20.15 5.32 8.11
C PRO A 144 20.89 4.87 6.85
N ILE A 145 20.17 4.85 5.73
CA ILE A 145 20.71 4.51 4.41
C ILE A 145 20.28 5.54 3.36
N VAL A 146 21.08 5.66 2.31
CA VAL A 146 20.75 6.41 1.09
C VAL A 146 20.84 5.44 -0.08
N PHE A 147 19.79 5.37 -0.88
CA PHE A 147 19.82 4.60 -2.12
C PHE A 147 20.58 5.35 -3.18
N LEU A 148 21.45 4.64 -3.88
CA LEU A 148 22.24 5.13 -4.99
C LEU A 148 21.86 4.40 -6.27
N ASP A 149 21.92 5.09 -7.41
CA ASP A 149 21.86 4.48 -8.74
C ASP A 149 23.23 3.88 -9.13
N SER A 150 23.29 3.24 -10.29
CA SER A 150 24.54 2.65 -10.83
C SER A 150 25.70 3.65 -11.03
N ASN A 151 25.43 4.96 -11.06
CA ASN A 151 26.43 6.01 -11.19
C ASN A 151 26.80 6.63 -9.83
N GLY A 152 26.29 6.09 -8.72
CA GLY A 152 26.51 6.63 -7.37
C GLY A 152 25.70 7.88 -7.05
N LYS A 153 24.68 8.23 -7.84
CA LYS A 153 23.78 9.36 -7.56
C LYS A 153 22.61 8.91 -6.69
N ALA A 154 22.08 9.78 -5.85
CA ALA A 154 20.95 9.46 -5.00
C ALA A 154 19.71 9.07 -5.84
N ASN A 155 19.20 7.86 -5.61
CA ASN A 155 17.86 7.45 -6.02
C ASN A 155 16.89 7.74 -4.85
N ASN A 156 15.91 8.59 -5.10
CA ASN A 156 14.95 9.01 -4.06
C ASN A 156 13.55 8.44 -4.28
N ASP A 157 13.38 7.45 -5.15
CA ASP A 157 12.04 6.99 -5.56
C ASP A 157 11.27 6.41 -4.37
N LEU A 158 11.87 5.47 -3.64
CA LEU A 158 11.26 4.88 -2.44
C LEU A 158 11.12 5.90 -1.30
N LEU A 159 12.07 6.83 -1.15
CA LEU A 159 12.03 7.88 -0.14
C LEU A 159 10.85 8.84 -0.37
N LYS A 160 10.64 9.29 -1.61
CA LYS A 160 9.56 10.22 -2.00
C LYS A 160 8.17 9.63 -1.76
N CYS A 161 8.01 8.32 -1.99
CA CYS A 161 6.74 7.65 -1.73
C CYS A 161 6.55 7.22 -0.28
N GLN A 162 7.54 7.48 0.60
CA GLN A 162 7.53 7.06 2.01
C GLN A 162 7.37 5.54 2.15
N GLY A 163 7.97 4.79 1.22
CA GLY A 163 7.79 3.35 1.09
C GLY A 163 8.73 2.50 1.95
N SER A 164 8.53 1.20 1.85
CA SER A 164 9.28 0.19 2.60
C SER A 164 9.64 -1.02 1.73
N ILE A 165 10.60 -1.83 2.16
CA ILE A 165 10.88 -3.14 1.55
C ILE A 165 11.07 -4.17 2.66
N GLU A 166 10.25 -5.21 2.68
CA GLU A 166 10.20 -6.18 3.78
C GLU A 166 11.36 -7.18 3.76
N LYS A 167 11.88 -7.52 2.58
CA LYS A 167 12.90 -8.56 2.44
C LYS A 167 14.03 -8.08 1.54
N VAL A 168 15.15 -7.71 2.17
CA VAL A 168 16.37 -7.35 1.46
C VAL A 168 17.59 -8.05 2.04
N THR A 169 18.63 -8.16 1.23
CA THR A 169 19.96 -8.56 1.66
C THR A 169 20.96 -7.47 1.27
N ILE A 170 21.74 -6.99 2.25
CA ILE A 170 22.84 -6.05 2.05
C ILE A 170 24.11 -6.68 2.59
N ASN A 171 25.12 -6.87 1.74
CA ASN A 171 26.39 -7.47 2.11
C ASN A 171 26.23 -8.83 2.85
N GLY A 172 25.31 -9.67 2.35
CA GLY A 172 24.99 -10.97 2.95
C GLY A 172 24.14 -10.91 4.22
N ILE A 173 23.72 -9.74 4.68
CA ILE A 173 22.91 -9.57 5.89
C ILE A 173 21.46 -9.31 5.49
N GLU A 174 20.57 -10.18 5.93
CA GLU A 174 19.12 -10.04 5.73
C GLU A 174 18.53 -8.96 6.64
N GLY A 175 17.58 -8.20 6.09
CA GLY A 175 16.91 -7.16 6.83
C GLY A 175 15.68 -6.59 6.13
N THR A 176 15.18 -5.52 6.72
CA THR A 176 14.06 -4.71 6.23
C THR A 176 14.52 -3.28 5.97
N ILE A 177 13.84 -2.61 5.06
CA ILE A 177 14.00 -1.18 4.80
C ILE A 177 12.69 -0.48 5.14
N THR A 178 12.75 0.50 6.05
CA THR A 178 11.59 1.28 6.47
C THR A 178 11.82 2.77 6.29
N TYR A 179 10.74 3.51 6.05
CA TYR A 179 10.77 4.95 6.02
C TYR A 179 10.61 5.54 7.43
N GLN A 180 11.47 6.50 7.79
CA GLN A 180 11.37 7.27 9.02
C GLN A 180 10.97 8.72 8.74
N TYR A 181 9.79 9.11 9.25
CA TYR A 181 9.26 10.48 9.11
C TYR A 181 10.19 11.54 9.70
N LYS A 182 10.71 11.30 10.91
CA LYS A 182 11.63 12.23 11.57
C LYS A 182 12.97 12.19 10.83
N GLY A 183 13.29 13.27 10.15
CA GLY A 183 14.52 13.38 9.37
C GLY A 183 14.40 12.93 7.91
N ASN A 184 13.23 12.44 7.47
CA ASN A 184 12.95 12.03 6.09
C ASN A 184 14.06 11.12 5.53
N THR A 185 14.21 9.93 6.14
CA THR A 185 15.30 8.99 5.84
C THR A 185 14.78 7.56 5.69
N LEU A 186 15.50 6.75 4.93
CA LEU A 186 15.32 5.30 4.93
C LEU A 186 16.22 4.69 6.00
N LEU A 187 15.75 3.62 6.63
CA LEU A 187 16.46 2.86 7.65
C LEU A 187 16.58 1.40 7.20
N PHE A 188 17.80 0.86 7.24
CA PHE A 188 18.02 -0.58 7.18
C PHE A 188 18.03 -1.14 8.60
N THR A 189 17.30 -2.24 8.82
CA THR A 189 17.32 -2.99 10.08
C THR A 189 17.57 -4.45 9.77
N ARG A 190 18.67 -5.02 10.27
CA ARG A 190 18.92 -6.46 10.15
C ARG A 190 17.86 -7.25 10.93
N ASN A 191 17.51 -8.44 10.42
CA ASN A 191 16.47 -9.26 11.03
C ASN A 191 16.91 -9.84 12.38
N GLU A 192 18.14 -10.37 12.45
CA GLU A 192 18.68 -11.05 13.62
C GLU A 192 20.03 -10.43 14.06
N PRO A 193 20.36 -10.44 15.37
CA PRO A 193 21.70 -10.07 15.83
C PRO A 193 22.79 -10.94 15.20
N GLY A 194 23.99 -10.38 15.04
CA GLY A 194 25.14 -11.09 14.48
C GLY A 194 26.39 -10.21 14.48
N GLU A 195 27.37 -10.52 13.63
CA GLU A 195 28.59 -9.73 13.55
C GLU A 195 28.34 -8.33 12.98
N ALA A 196 29.06 -7.34 13.51
CA ALA A 196 29.05 -6.00 12.93
C ALA A 196 29.70 -6.04 11.54
N SER A 197 29.18 -5.24 10.61
CA SER A 197 29.64 -5.24 9.22
C SER A 197 29.76 -3.82 8.67
N THR A 198 30.71 -3.60 7.78
CA THR A 198 30.89 -2.32 7.11
C THR A 198 30.92 -2.50 5.61
N VAL A 199 30.09 -1.74 4.91
CA VAL A 199 30.08 -1.60 3.46
C VAL A 199 30.96 -0.40 3.11
N ASN A 200 32.09 -0.65 2.42
CA ASN A 200 33.08 0.39 2.08
C ASN A 200 33.13 0.76 0.60
N SER A 201 32.27 0.15 -0.21
CA SER A 201 32.13 0.39 -1.65
C SER A 201 30.67 0.21 -2.06
N PRO A 202 30.24 0.73 -3.22
CA PRO A 202 28.89 0.52 -3.71
C PRO A 202 28.50 -0.96 -3.72
N THR A 203 27.51 -1.31 -2.89
CA THR A 203 26.99 -2.67 -2.74
C THR A 203 25.53 -2.69 -3.15
N LEU A 204 25.19 -3.60 -4.06
CA LEU A 204 23.81 -3.81 -4.52
C LEU A 204 22.93 -4.24 -3.34
N ILE A 205 21.77 -3.61 -3.20
CA ILE A 205 20.71 -4.09 -2.32
C ILE A 205 19.98 -5.19 -3.07
N GLN A 206 20.07 -6.42 -2.57
CA GLN A 206 19.35 -7.55 -3.15
C GLN A 206 17.92 -7.55 -2.61
N ILE A 207 16.93 -7.45 -3.49
CA ILE A 207 15.52 -7.52 -3.13
C ILE A 207 15.07 -8.98 -3.25
N ASN A 208 14.67 -9.58 -2.13
CA ASN A 208 14.26 -10.98 -2.08
C ASN A 208 12.75 -11.06 -2.33
N LYS A 209 12.38 -11.36 -3.59
CA LYS A 209 10.98 -11.42 -4.02
C LYS A 209 10.41 -12.83 -3.82
N ASP A 210 9.43 -12.96 -2.95
CA ASP A 210 8.65 -14.19 -2.78
C ASP A 210 7.38 -14.17 -3.64
N ILE A 211 7.56 -13.95 -4.94
CA ILE A 211 6.47 -13.98 -5.91
C ILE A 211 6.29 -15.42 -6.40
N GLU A 212 5.10 -15.96 -6.16
CA GLU A 212 4.73 -17.30 -6.60
C GLU A 212 4.56 -17.35 -8.12
N SER A 213 5.07 -18.43 -8.73
CA SER A 213 4.86 -18.74 -10.15
C SER A 213 3.38 -18.98 -10.47
N ASP A 214 2.96 -18.65 -11.70
CA ASP A 214 1.57 -18.81 -12.17
C ASP A 214 0.52 -18.02 -11.37
N SER A 215 0.97 -17.00 -10.64
CA SER A 215 0.09 -16.09 -9.90
C SER A 215 -0.69 -15.14 -10.82
N ILE A 216 -1.79 -14.59 -10.30
CA ILE A 216 -2.59 -13.56 -10.96
C ILE A 216 -2.14 -12.20 -10.43
N LEU A 217 -1.91 -11.23 -11.32
CA LEU A 217 -1.55 -9.85 -10.95
C LEU A 217 -2.71 -8.88 -11.19
N ILE A 218 -3.18 -8.21 -10.14
CA ILE A 218 -4.04 -7.03 -10.26
C ILE A 218 -3.18 -5.80 -10.01
N LEU A 219 -2.97 -5.00 -11.06
CA LEU A 219 -2.11 -3.83 -11.03
C LEU A 219 -2.94 -2.55 -11.06
N TYR A 220 -2.89 -1.79 -9.97
CA TYR A 220 -3.54 -0.49 -9.85
C TYR A 220 -2.53 0.57 -9.40
N THR A 221 -1.83 1.12 -10.38
CA THR A 221 -0.73 2.09 -10.21
C THR A 221 -0.94 3.28 -11.13
N GLY A 222 -0.44 4.46 -10.75
CA GLY A 222 -0.55 5.68 -11.57
C GLY A 222 -1.19 6.89 -10.86
N ALA A 223 -1.68 6.73 -9.63
CA ALA A 223 -2.41 7.80 -8.95
C ALA A 223 -1.49 8.96 -8.53
N TYR A 224 -0.25 8.67 -8.15
CA TYR A 224 0.72 9.62 -7.60
C TYR A 224 1.75 10.13 -8.62
N GLU A 225 1.63 9.73 -9.88
CA GLU A 225 2.52 10.12 -10.95
C GLU A 225 2.24 11.55 -11.40
N GLU A 226 3.26 12.42 -11.33
CA GLU A 226 3.16 13.82 -11.76
C GLU A 226 3.03 13.96 -13.29
N SER A 227 3.65 13.05 -14.06
CA SER A 227 3.59 13.00 -15.52
C SER A 227 3.40 11.58 -16.02
N ILE A 228 2.38 11.41 -16.86
CA ILE A 228 1.80 10.13 -17.28
C ILE A 228 1.89 9.90 -18.80
N ARG A 229 2.38 10.88 -19.58
CA ARG A 229 2.47 10.73 -21.04
C ARG A 229 3.59 9.73 -21.39
N GLY A 230 3.18 8.51 -21.75
CA GLY A 230 4.01 7.45 -22.33
C GLY A 230 4.82 6.60 -21.34
N SER A 231 5.07 7.05 -20.12
CA SER A 231 5.93 6.35 -19.15
C SER A 231 5.21 5.28 -18.32
N LEU A 232 3.95 5.48 -17.95
CA LEU A 232 3.23 4.59 -17.03
C LEU A 232 3.08 3.18 -17.60
N ALA A 233 2.66 3.07 -18.87
CA ALA A 233 2.57 1.79 -19.57
C ALA A 233 3.89 1.01 -19.55
N ASN A 234 5.02 1.71 -19.76
CA ASN A 234 6.34 1.10 -19.72
C ASN A 234 6.74 0.61 -18.32
N TYR A 235 6.40 1.37 -17.27
CA TYR A 235 6.61 0.89 -15.90
C TYR A 235 5.73 -0.33 -15.58
N GLN A 236 4.47 -0.30 -15.98
CA GLN A 236 3.54 -1.43 -15.77
C GLN A 236 4.03 -2.69 -16.49
N ASN A 237 4.55 -2.59 -17.71
CA ASN A 237 5.13 -3.73 -18.43
C ASN A 237 6.33 -4.33 -17.70
N GLN A 238 7.21 -3.49 -17.12
CA GLN A 238 8.34 -3.96 -16.31
C GLN A 238 7.87 -4.62 -15.01
N ILE A 239 6.83 -4.07 -14.37
CA ILE A 239 6.21 -4.66 -13.18
C ILE A 239 5.63 -6.04 -13.52
N ILE A 240 4.80 -6.14 -14.57
CA ILE A 240 4.20 -7.42 -15.02
C ILE A 240 5.29 -8.45 -15.31
N SER A 241 6.37 -8.05 -15.99
CA SER A 241 7.52 -8.91 -16.26
C SER A 241 8.19 -9.42 -14.98
N ALA A 242 8.25 -8.60 -13.92
CA ALA A 242 8.81 -8.99 -12.62
C ALA A 242 7.96 -10.01 -11.86
N PHE A 243 6.66 -10.10 -12.14
CA PHE A 243 5.78 -11.16 -11.64
C PHE A 243 5.84 -12.43 -12.50
N ASN A 244 6.46 -12.36 -13.68
CA ASN A 244 6.59 -13.48 -14.62
C ASN A 244 5.23 -14.20 -14.87
N THR A 245 4.17 -13.40 -15.09
CA THR A 245 2.82 -13.90 -15.31
C THR A 245 2.21 -13.31 -16.57
N ASN A 246 1.41 -14.11 -17.27
CA ASN A 246 0.51 -13.65 -18.32
C ASN A 246 -0.93 -13.45 -17.80
N LYS A 247 -1.21 -13.77 -16.53
CA LYS A 247 -2.51 -13.60 -15.89
C LYS A 247 -2.51 -12.27 -15.15
N TYR A 248 -2.93 -11.20 -15.81
CA TYR A 248 -2.96 -9.88 -15.17
C TYR A 248 -4.15 -9.02 -15.58
N ILE A 249 -4.51 -8.08 -14.70
CA ILE A 249 -5.48 -7.02 -14.94
C ILE A 249 -4.80 -5.68 -14.61
N VAL A 250 -4.94 -4.69 -15.50
CA VAL A 250 -4.55 -3.30 -15.25
C VAL A 250 -5.81 -2.47 -15.05
N VAL A 251 -5.96 -1.88 -13.86
CA VAL A 251 -7.13 -1.07 -13.52
C VAL A 251 -6.95 0.37 -14.01
N SER A 252 -7.97 0.92 -14.66
CA SER A 252 -7.98 2.33 -15.09
C SER A 252 -7.83 3.30 -13.91
N LEU A 253 -7.13 4.41 -14.10
CA LEU A 253 -7.06 5.50 -13.14
C LEU A 253 -8.37 6.27 -13.04
N THR A 254 -8.83 6.60 -11.84
CA THR A 254 -10.11 7.29 -11.64
C THR A 254 -9.99 8.80 -11.43
N GLN A 255 -8.77 9.36 -11.35
CA GLN A 255 -8.57 10.80 -11.19
C GLN A 255 -8.99 11.57 -12.45
N ASP A 256 -9.37 12.84 -12.28
CA ASP A 256 -10.02 13.65 -13.30
C ASP A 256 -9.18 13.83 -14.58
N ASN A 257 -7.88 14.09 -14.42
CA ASN A 257 -6.95 14.41 -15.51
C ASN A 257 -6.25 13.19 -16.13
N ARG A 258 -6.84 11.99 -16.02
CA ARG A 258 -6.20 10.73 -16.45
C ARG A 258 -6.76 10.12 -17.73
N ASN A 259 -7.69 10.78 -18.42
CA ASN A 259 -8.37 10.19 -19.59
C ASN A 259 -7.41 9.78 -20.71
N GLU A 260 -6.50 10.66 -21.13
CA GLU A 260 -5.49 10.34 -22.15
C GLU A 260 -4.60 9.16 -21.74
N THR A 261 -4.29 9.08 -20.45
CA THR A 261 -3.48 7.98 -19.91
C THR A 261 -4.25 6.68 -19.90
N ASN A 262 -5.50 6.67 -19.45
CA ASN A 262 -6.35 5.50 -19.54
C ASN A 262 -6.52 5.02 -20.99
N GLN A 263 -6.63 5.93 -21.96
CA GLN A 263 -6.66 5.54 -23.37
C GLN A 263 -5.35 4.87 -23.81
N ALA A 264 -4.19 5.42 -23.41
CA ALA A 264 -2.90 4.80 -23.71
C ALA A 264 -2.73 3.44 -23.02
N LEU A 265 -3.18 3.31 -21.76
CA LEU A 265 -3.17 2.04 -21.02
C LEU A 265 -4.08 1.00 -21.68
N LYS A 266 -5.29 1.40 -22.08
CA LYS A 266 -6.23 0.55 -22.82
C LYS A 266 -5.63 0.04 -24.13
N ASN A 267 -4.98 0.93 -24.89
CA ASN A 267 -4.30 0.56 -26.14
C ASN A 267 -3.11 -0.38 -25.90
N THR A 268 -2.41 -0.23 -24.77
CA THR A 268 -1.23 -1.05 -24.44
C THR A 268 -1.63 -2.43 -23.94
N HIS A 269 -2.60 -2.51 -23.02
CA HIS A 269 -2.92 -3.72 -22.28
C HIS A 269 -4.11 -4.49 -22.87
N GLY A 270 -4.84 -3.91 -23.83
CA GLY A 270 -5.93 -4.57 -24.54
C GLY A 270 -6.95 -5.18 -23.59
N ASP A 271 -7.19 -6.49 -23.75
CA ASP A 271 -8.16 -7.23 -22.94
C ASP A 271 -7.80 -7.31 -21.46
N HIS A 272 -6.55 -7.06 -21.06
CA HIS A 272 -6.15 -7.00 -19.65
C HIS A 272 -6.53 -5.68 -18.97
N PHE A 273 -6.93 -4.65 -19.75
CA PHE A 273 -7.34 -3.37 -19.19
C PHE A 273 -8.78 -3.43 -18.65
N LEU A 274 -8.96 -3.07 -17.38
CA LEU A 274 -10.27 -2.88 -16.76
C LEU A 274 -10.63 -1.39 -16.76
N ASP A 275 -11.59 -1.02 -17.61
CA ASP A 275 -12.10 0.36 -17.77
C ASP A 275 -13.06 0.75 -16.64
N PHE A 276 -12.54 0.73 -15.41
CA PHE A 276 -13.32 0.95 -14.20
C PHE A 276 -13.85 2.40 -14.09
N LYS A 277 -13.08 3.38 -14.57
CA LYS A 277 -13.52 4.78 -14.62
C LYS A 277 -14.80 4.90 -15.46
N ASN A 278 -14.83 4.30 -16.64
CA ASN A 278 -16.03 4.31 -17.48
C ASN A 278 -17.20 3.61 -16.78
N TYR A 279 -16.98 2.44 -16.18
CA TYR A 279 -18.02 1.74 -15.43
C TYR A 279 -18.65 2.60 -14.32
N LEU A 280 -17.84 3.33 -13.55
CA LEU A 280 -18.32 4.21 -12.49
C LEU A 280 -19.17 5.37 -13.04
N LEU A 281 -18.86 5.86 -14.23
CA LEU A 281 -19.58 6.95 -14.90
C LEU A 281 -20.91 6.48 -15.50
N THR A 282 -21.01 5.22 -15.95
CA THR A 282 -22.19 4.71 -16.68
C THR A 282 -23.13 3.86 -15.84
N SER A 283 -22.61 3.12 -14.86
CA SER A 283 -23.34 2.03 -14.20
C SER A 283 -23.13 1.98 -12.69
N GLY A 284 -22.02 2.48 -12.16
CA GLY A 284 -21.63 2.31 -10.76
C GLY A 284 -22.70 2.74 -9.73
N LEU A 285 -23.31 3.93 -9.90
CA LEU A 285 -24.37 4.38 -8.98
C LEU A 285 -25.65 3.54 -9.12
N ASN A 286 -26.02 3.17 -10.34
CA ASN A 286 -27.22 2.40 -10.62
C ASN A 286 -27.13 0.99 -10.02
N ASP A 287 -25.97 0.34 -10.13
CA ASP A 287 -25.74 -1.01 -9.61
C ASP A 287 -25.75 -1.05 -8.07
N LEU A 288 -25.58 0.10 -7.42
CA LEU A 288 -25.75 0.29 -5.98
C LEU A 288 -27.17 0.75 -5.57
N GLY A 289 -28.07 0.98 -6.54
CA GLY A 289 -29.39 1.55 -6.29
C GLY A 289 -29.36 3.00 -5.80
N ILE A 290 -28.26 3.73 -6.03
CA ILE A 290 -28.10 5.11 -5.59
C ILE A 290 -28.64 6.05 -6.65
N GLN A 291 -29.60 6.88 -6.26
CA GLN A 291 -30.07 7.97 -7.12
C GLN A 291 -28.99 9.06 -7.20
N PRO A 292 -28.51 9.44 -8.41
CA PRO A 292 -27.46 10.44 -8.55
C PRO A 292 -27.91 11.81 -8.01
N THR A 293 -27.08 12.42 -7.17
CA THR A 293 -27.29 13.81 -6.74
C THR A 293 -27.02 14.79 -7.89
N PRO A 294 -27.45 16.06 -7.81
CA PRO A 294 -27.08 17.08 -8.80
C PRO A 294 -25.56 17.23 -8.98
N ALA A 295 -24.78 17.09 -7.89
CA ALA A 295 -23.32 17.11 -7.95
C ALA A 295 -22.76 15.88 -8.69
N ASP A 296 -23.32 14.68 -8.45
CA ASP A 296 -22.94 13.48 -9.19
C ASP A 296 -23.22 13.63 -10.69
N GLN A 297 -24.39 14.16 -11.06
CA GLN A 297 -24.76 14.41 -12.46
C GLN A 297 -23.80 15.39 -13.13
N GLN A 298 -23.44 16.48 -12.44
CA GLN A 298 -22.46 17.44 -12.93
C GLN A 298 -21.08 16.80 -13.12
N ASN A 299 -20.63 16.00 -12.16
CA ASN A 299 -19.34 15.30 -12.25
C ASN A 299 -19.32 14.31 -13.42
N ILE A 300 -20.38 13.51 -13.58
CA ILE A 300 -20.52 12.56 -14.70
C ILE A 300 -20.45 13.32 -16.03
N ALA A 301 -21.19 14.43 -16.17
CA ALA A 301 -21.16 15.27 -17.37
C ALA A 301 -19.77 15.86 -17.67
N GLN A 302 -18.91 15.99 -16.66
CA GLN A 302 -17.51 16.44 -16.79
C GLN A 302 -16.49 15.29 -16.86
N ASN A 303 -16.94 14.05 -17.01
CA ASN A 303 -16.10 12.85 -17.00
C ASN A 303 -15.27 12.68 -15.70
N LYS A 304 -15.88 13.06 -14.57
CA LYS A 304 -15.36 12.91 -13.21
C LYS A 304 -16.20 11.89 -12.47
N ILE A 305 -15.56 11.09 -11.63
CA ILE A 305 -16.27 10.10 -10.82
C ILE A 305 -17.30 10.80 -9.91
N PRO A 306 -18.50 10.23 -9.71
CA PRO A 306 -19.48 10.73 -8.74
C PRO A 306 -18.89 10.93 -7.35
N ASP A 307 -19.27 12.01 -6.66
CA ASP A 307 -18.77 12.28 -5.30
C ASP A 307 -19.37 11.30 -4.30
N SER A 308 -20.55 10.76 -4.58
CA SER A 308 -21.16 9.65 -3.83
C SER A 308 -20.29 8.38 -3.77
N LEU A 309 -19.25 8.27 -4.59
CA LEU A 309 -18.32 7.12 -4.65
C LEU A 309 -16.91 7.48 -4.15
N LYS A 310 -16.63 8.73 -3.77
CA LYS A 310 -15.30 9.17 -3.35
C LYS A 310 -15.17 9.25 -1.83
N THR A 311 -13.94 9.04 -1.37
CA THR A 311 -13.47 9.53 -0.07
C THR A 311 -12.78 10.88 -0.25
N ASP A 312 -11.90 10.97 -1.26
CA ASP A 312 -11.12 12.15 -1.58
C ASP A 312 -10.84 12.21 -3.10
N ASN A 313 -9.92 13.07 -3.54
CA ASN A 313 -9.58 13.23 -4.96
C ASN A 313 -8.84 12.05 -5.59
N ILE A 314 -8.33 11.12 -4.78
CA ILE A 314 -7.57 9.93 -5.19
C ILE A 314 -8.35 8.66 -4.89
N ASN A 315 -8.88 8.54 -3.67
CA ASN A 315 -9.42 7.31 -3.12
C ASN A 315 -10.95 7.28 -3.21
N GLY A 316 -11.47 6.11 -3.57
CA GLY A 316 -12.88 5.79 -3.47
C GLY A 316 -13.30 5.51 -2.03
N ASN A 317 -14.60 5.57 -1.77
CA ASN A 317 -15.16 5.11 -0.50
C ASN A 317 -15.40 3.59 -0.50
N ASP A 318 -16.08 3.11 0.54
CA ASP A 318 -16.41 1.71 0.72
C ASP A 318 -17.21 1.11 -0.46
N LYS A 319 -18.21 1.84 -0.96
CA LYS A 319 -19.05 1.42 -2.09
C LYS A 319 -18.28 1.32 -3.39
N TYR A 320 -17.36 2.26 -3.63
CA TYR A 320 -16.41 2.18 -4.75
C TYR A 320 -15.57 0.91 -4.67
N SER A 321 -15.11 0.55 -3.47
CA SER A 321 -14.24 -0.61 -3.25
C SER A 321 -14.98 -1.92 -3.50
N GLN A 322 -16.24 -2.01 -3.06
CA GLN A 322 -17.13 -3.12 -3.37
C GLN A 322 -17.34 -3.26 -4.89
N LEU A 323 -17.64 -2.14 -5.57
CA LEU A 323 -17.82 -2.12 -7.02
C LEU A 323 -16.55 -2.56 -7.76
N LEU A 324 -15.37 -2.09 -7.34
CA LEU A 324 -14.10 -2.46 -7.95
C LEU A 324 -13.83 -3.95 -7.79
N SER A 325 -14.03 -4.51 -6.59
CA SER A 325 -13.93 -5.95 -6.36
C SER A 325 -14.82 -6.74 -7.31
N ASN A 326 -16.10 -6.37 -7.43
CA ASN A 326 -17.04 -7.04 -8.32
C ASN A 326 -16.61 -6.98 -9.79
N GLN A 327 -16.12 -5.83 -10.26
CA GLN A 327 -15.63 -5.69 -11.62
C GLN A 327 -14.33 -6.47 -11.87
N ILE A 328 -13.44 -6.55 -10.89
CA ILE A 328 -12.24 -7.39 -10.94
C ILE A 328 -12.64 -8.86 -11.06
N ILE A 329 -13.54 -9.36 -10.21
CA ILE A 329 -14.00 -10.75 -10.24
C ILE A 329 -14.62 -11.08 -11.59
N LYS A 330 -15.52 -10.21 -12.08
CA LYS A 330 -16.11 -10.35 -13.41
C LYS A 330 -15.03 -10.46 -14.49
N LYS A 331 -14.03 -9.59 -14.45
CA LYS A 331 -12.93 -9.58 -15.41
C LYS A 331 -12.05 -10.82 -15.31
N LEU A 332 -11.73 -11.29 -14.11
CA LEU A 332 -11.00 -12.53 -13.87
C LEU A 332 -11.73 -13.74 -14.47
N THR A 333 -13.05 -13.80 -14.31
CA THR A 333 -13.89 -14.86 -14.91
C THR A 333 -13.95 -14.74 -16.44
N GLU A 334 -14.14 -13.54 -16.98
CA GLU A 334 -14.14 -13.28 -18.44
C GLU A 334 -12.83 -13.72 -19.10
N MET A 335 -11.70 -13.47 -18.42
CA MET A 335 -10.36 -13.85 -18.86
C MET A 335 -10.01 -15.32 -18.55
N GLN A 336 -10.93 -16.06 -17.92
CA GLN A 336 -10.75 -17.45 -17.52
C GLN A 336 -9.56 -17.68 -16.57
N TYR A 337 -9.20 -16.68 -15.77
CA TYR A 337 -8.17 -16.81 -14.72
C TYR A 337 -8.72 -17.51 -13.48
N ILE A 338 -10.03 -17.39 -13.27
CA ILE A 338 -10.80 -18.09 -12.24
C ILE A 338 -12.06 -18.69 -12.88
N LYS A 339 -12.65 -19.70 -12.22
CA LYS A 339 -13.85 -20.43 -12.71
C LYS A 339 -15.10 -20.01 -11.97
#